data_AF-A2F1J8-F1
#
_entry.id   AF-A2F1J8-F1
#
_cell.length_a   1.000
_cell.length_b   1.000
_cell.length_c   1.000
_cell.angle_alpha   90.00
_cell.angle_beta   90.00
_cell.angle_gamma   90.00
#
_symmetry.space_group_name_H-M   'P 1'
#
loop_
_entity.id
_entity.type
_entity.pdbx_description
1 polymer ?
#
loop_
_entity_poly.entity_id
_entity_poly.type
_entity_poly.pdbx_seq_one_letter_code
_entity_poly.pdbx_strand_id
1 'polypeptide(L)'
;MKLYPSIIKLLSCGDDDIPSKVFKKHLVYKKIDLPLINMLVDAFSELSPDEKHQLLIFITGSATISPYSTDKITVEKAWSDSGGWNGYLPRASTCFKTLYLPEYDSTEIMIDKLRKAMYECLITDNYRYFDDSIFENDE
;
A
#
# COMPACT_ATOMS: atom_id res chain seq x y z
N MET A 1 -0.27 -16.08 31.60
CA MET A 1 -0.09 -14.83 30.84
C MET A 1 -1.48 -14.33 30.41
N LYS A 2 -1.95 -13.20 30.95
CA LYS A 2 -3.28 -12.65 30.58
C LYS A 2 -3.09 -11.73 29.38
N LEU A 3 -3.69 -12.06 28.24
CA LEU A 3 -3.74 -11.21 27.06
C LEU A 3 -5.05 -10.41 27.09
N TYR A 4 -4.95 -9.08 27.13
CA TYR A 4 -6.11 -8.20 27.08
C TYR A 4 -6.61 -8.05 25.64
N PRO A 5 -7.91 -7.78 25.42
CA PRO A 5 -8.46 -7.58 24.07
C PRO A 5 -7.71 -6.51 23.26
N SER A 6 -7.22 -5.47 23.91
CA SER A 6 -6.38 -4.42 23.30
C SER A 6 -5.04 -4.95 22.80
N ILE A 7 -4.37 -5.84 23.55
CA ILE A 7 -3.13 -6.48 23.12
C ILE A 7 -3.38 -7.49 22.00
N ILE A 8 -4.51 -8.21 22.04
CA ILE A 8 -4.90 -9.12 20.95
C ILE A 8 -5.16 -8.32 19.66
N LYS A 9 -5.87 -7.17 19.77
CA LYS A 9 -6.07 -6.26 18.64
C LYS A 9 -4.74 -5.72 18.13
N LEU A 10 -3.83 -5.27 19.00
CA LEU A 10 -2.50 -4.79 18.57
C LEU A 10 -1.68 -5.88 17.87
N LEU A 11 -1.70 -7.11 18.38
CA LEU A 11 -0.99 -8.24 17.78
C LEU A 11 -1.62 -8.70 16.46
N SER A 12 -2.94 -8.56 16.32
CA SER A 12 -3.69 -8.99 15.13
C SER A 12 -3.78 -7.92 14.05
N CYS A 13 -3.93 -6.64 14.45
CA CYS A 13 -4.26 -5.49 13.60
C CYS A 13 -3.10 -4.49 13.46
N GLY A 14 -2.05 -4.59 14.28
CA GLY A 14 -1.00 -3.57 14.32
C GLY A 14 -1.41 -2.30 15.08
N ASP A 15 -0.50 -1.32 15.10
CA ASP A 15 -0.76 0.04 15.62
C ASP A 15 -1.46 0.88 14.54
N ASP A 16 -2.27 1.86 14.95
CA ASP A 16 -3.09 2.68 14.04
C ASP A 16 -2.21 3.68 13.26
N ASP A 17 -1.04 4.08 13.76
CA ASP A 17 -0.08 4.91 13.02
C ASP A 17 1.25 4.19 12.79
N ILE A 18 1.54 3.88 11.52
CA ILE A 18 2.74 3.17 11.11
C ILE A 18 3.83 4.20 10.75
N PRO A 19 4.96 4.25 11.49
CA PRO A 19 6.04 5.18 11.17
C PRO A 19 6.78 4.78 9.88
N SER A 20 7.14 5.75 9.05
CA SER A 20 7.84 5.49 7.78
C SER A 20 9.17 4.76 7.94
N LYS A 21 9.83 4.91 9.09
CA LYS A 21 11.05 4.13 9.45
C LYS A 21 10.76 2.64 9.58
N VAL A 22 9.62 2.28 10.18
CA VAL A 22 9.18 0.88 10.30
C VAL A 22 8.85 0.35 8.91
N PHE A 23 8.08 1.11 8.11
CA PHE A 23 7.77 0.75 6.73
C PHE A 23 9.04 0.48 5.90
N LYS A 24 10.00 1.42 5.89
CA LYS A 24 11.27 1.30 5.17
C LYS A 24 12.07 0.04 5.57
N LYS A 25 12.05 -0.36 6.84
CA LYS A 25 12.74 -1.59 7.33
C LYS A 25 12.15 -2.89 6.74
N HIS A 26 10.89 -2.88 6.33
CA HIS A 26 10.22 -4.04 5.75
C HIS A 26 10.39 -4.09 4.22
N LEU A 27 10.93 -3.05 3.58
CA LEU A 27 11.14 -3.02 2.14
C LEU A 27 12.39 -3.81 1.72
N VAL A 28 12.27 -4.56 0.64
CA VAL A 28 13.36 -5.21 -0.08
C VAL A 28 13.34 -4.70 -1.51
N TYR A 29 14.47 -4.21 -1.99
CA TYR A 29 14.57 -3.57 -3.30
C TYR A 29 15.07 -4.57 -4.34
N LYS A 30 14.38 -4.68 -5.48
CA LYS A 30 14.86 -5.45 -6.63
C LYS A 30 14.74 -4.62 -7.90
N LYS A 31 15.86 -4.46 -8.61
CA LYS A 31 15.92 -3.76 -9.91
C LYS A 31 15.24 -2.39 -9.90
N ILE A 32 15.41 -1.64 -8.80
CA ILE A 32 14.80 -0.32 -8.58
C ILE A 32 15.84 0.62 -7.98
N ASP A 33 15.76 1.90 -8.36
CA ASP A 33 16.72 2.91 -7.93
C ASP A 33 16.37 3.50 -6.56
N LEU A 34 17.39 3.85 -5.79
CA LEU A 34 17.25 4.42 -4.44
C LEU A 34 16.43 5.73 -4.38
N PRO A 35 16.49 6.66 -5.36
CA PRO A 35 15.65 7.86 -5.36
C PRO A 35 14.15 7.53 -5.40
N LEU A 36 13.75 6.56 -6.21
CA LEU A 36 12.34 6.13 -6.29
C LEU A 36 11.86 5.47 -4.99
N ILE A 37 12.75 4.74 -4.33
CA ILE A 37 12.49 4.19 -2.99
C ILE A 37 12.34 5.30 -1.94
N ASN A 38 13.19 6.33 -1.96
CA ASN A 38 13.05 7.44 -1.03
C ASN A 38 11.75 8.20 -1.27
N MET A 39 11.39 8.44 -2.54
CA MET A 39 10.10 9.01 -2.92
C MET A 39 8.92 8.17 -2.39
N LEU A 40 9.00 6.84 -2.44
CA LEU A 40 7.99 5.97 -1.83
C LEU A 40 7.88 6.13 -0.31
N VAL A 41 9.01 6.23 0.39
CA VAL A 41 9.03 6.39 1.84
C VAL A 41 8.51 7.77 2.25
N ASP A 42 8.84 8.80 1.47
CA ASP A 42 8.36 10.17 1.66
C ASP A 42 6.86 10.25 1.39
N ALA A 43 6.39 9.69 0.27
CA ALA A 43 4.96 9.54 -0.04
C ALA A 43 4.20 8.83 1.08
N PHE A 44 4.74 7.72 1.60
CA PHE A 44 4.14 6.99 2.73
C PHE A 44 4.05 7.84 4.00
N SER A 45 5.01 8.74 4.23
CA SER A 45 5.00 9.62 5.41
C SER A 45 3.89 10.67 5.37
N GLU A 46 3.45 11.05 4.16
CA GLU A 46 2.40 12.04 3.92
C GLU A 46 0.98 11.44 3.88
N LEU A 47 0.87 10.11 3.79
CA LEU A 47 -0.43 9.42 3.85
C LEU A 47 -1.04 9.51 5.25
N SER A 48 -2.37 9.59 5.30
CA SER A 48 -3.12 9.47 6.55
C SER A 48 -2.97 8.05 7.14
N PRO A 49 -3.24 7.86 8.45
CA PRO A 49 -3.27 6.53 9.06
C PRO A 49 -4.10 5.51 8.27
N ASP A 50 -5.32 5.88 7.88
CA ASP A 50 -6.22 5.03 7.09
C ASP A 50 -5.63 4.70 5.71
N GLU A 51 -5.02 5.69 5.04
CA GLU A 51 -4.37 5.49 3.74
C GLU A 51 -3.16 4.55 3.84
N LYS A 52 -2.37 4.64 4.92
CA LYS A 52 -1.27 3.70 5.17
C LYS A 52 -1.78 2.27 5.31
N HIS A 53 -2.89 2.07 6.03
CA HIS A 53 -3.53 0.76 6.13
C HIS A 53 -4.01 0.27 4.77
N GLN A 54 -4.68 1.11 3.98
CA GLN A 54 -5.14 0.75 2.63
C GLN A 54 -3.97 0.40 1.72
N LEU A 55 -2.84 1.09 1.83
CA LEU A 55 -1.65 0.76 1.05
C LEU A 55 -1.11 -0.62 1.40
N LEU A 56 -1.09 -0.96 2.69
CA LEU A 56 -0.65 -2.30 3.12
C LEU A 56 -1.61 -3.38 2.63
N ILE A 57 -2.93 -3.14 2.65
CA ILE A 57 -3.92 -4.06 2.08
C ILE A 57 -3.68 -4.23 0.58
N PHE A 58 -3.50 -3.12 -0.14
CA PHE A 58 -3.21 -3.13 -1.57
C PHE A 58 -1.97 -3.97 -1.89
N ILE A 59 -0.90 -3.83 -1.12
CA ILE A 59 0.37 -4.55 -1.36
C ILE A 59 0.34 -6.00 -0.90
N THR A 60 -0.27 -6.28 0.26
CA THR A 60 -0.08 -7.55 0.98
C THR A 60 -1.37 -8.35 1.17
N GLY A 61 -2.53 -7.79 0.86
CA GLY A 61 -3.83 -8.35 1.20
C GLY A 61 -4.20 -8.25 2.68
N SER A 62 -3.37 -7.61 3.51
CA SER A 62 -3.57 -7.43 4.95
C SER A 62 -3.28 -5.99 5.36
N ALA A 63 -4.02 -5.48 6.34
CA ALA A 63 -3.87 -4.10 6.84
C ALA A 63 -2.67 -3.89 7.76
N THR A 64 -1.87 -4.93 8.02
CA THR A 64 -1.00 -4.98 9.20
C THR A 64 0.41 -5.37 8.82
N ILE A 65 1.37 -4.56 9.25
CA ILE A 65 2.77 -4.96 9.39
C ILE A 65 3.10 -4.81 10.88
N SER A 66 3.16 -5.92 11.61
CA SER A 66 3.61 -5.84 13.01
C SER A 66 5.07 -5.39 13.02
N PRO A 67 5.50 -4.48 13.91
CA PRO A 67 6.91 -4.08 14.02
C PRO A 67 7.85 -5.26 14.35
N TYR A 68 7.29 -6.37 14.82
CA TYR A 68 7.98 -7.63 15.10
C TYR A 68 7.86 -8.65 13.95
N SER A 69 7.11 -8.34 12.90
CA SER A 69 6.98 -9.22 11.74
C SER A 69 8.30 -9.29 10.98
N THR A 70 8.62 -10.49 10.51
CA THR A 70 9.73 -10.73 9.57
C THR A 70 9.29 -10.58 8.12
N ASP A 71 8.01 -10.28 7.88
CA ASP A 71 7.46 -10.08 6.55
C ASP A 71 8.22 -9.01 5.78
N LYS A 72 8.40 -9.26 4.48
CA LYS A 72 9.06 -8.32 3.58
C LYS A 72 8.12 -7.93 2.45
N ILE A 73 8.14 -6.65 2.12
CA ILE A 73 7.50 -6.11 0.94
C ILE A 73 8.59 -5.92 -0.10
N THR A 74 8.45 -6.60 -1.23
CA THR A 74 9.36 -6.40 -2.36
C THR A 74 8.91 -5.18 -3.15
N VAL A 75 9.83 -4.27 -3.45
CA VAL A 75 9.56 -3.15 -4.37
C VAL A 75 10.39 -3.36 -5.63
N GLU A 76 9.72 -3.35 -6.77
CA GLU A 76 10.32 -3.50 -8.08
C GLU A 76 9.91 -2.34 -8.98
N LYS A 77 10.78 -1.98 -9.92
CA LYS A 77 10.42 -1.03 -10.97
C LYS A 77 9.41 -1.70 -11.92
N ALA A 78 8.34 -1.00 -12.26
CA ALA A 78 7.38 -1.45 -13.27
C ALA A 78 8.04 -1.46 -14.66
N TRP A 79 7.62 -2.39 -15.52
CA TRP A 79 8.08 -2.46 -16.90
C TRP A 79 7.09 -1.75 -17.83
N SER A 80 7.60 -0.90 -18.73
CA SER A 80 6.83 -0.27 -19.81
C SER A 80 7.76 -0.04 -21.00
N ASP A 81 7.26 -0.33 -22.20
CA ASP A 81 7.97 -0.12 -23.47
C ASP A 81 7.75 1.31 -24.02
N SER A 82 6.74 2.01 -23.50
CA SER A 82 6.39 3.39 -23.84
C SER A 82 6.82 4.34 -22.72
N GLY A 83 7.59 5.38 -23.07
CA GLY A 83 7.95 6.45 -22.15
C GLY A 83 6.72 7.22 -21.65
N GLY A 84 6.79 7.76 -20.42
CA GLY A 84 5.70 8.53 -19.80
C GLY A 84 5.09 7.84 -18.57
N TRP A 85 5.90 7.64 -17.52
CA TRP A 85 5.51 6.89 -16.32
C TRP A 85 4.39 7.52 -15.49
N ASN A 86 4.25 8.85 -15.51
CA ASN A 86 3.21 9.57 -14.74
C ASN A 86 1.78 9.20 -15.17
N GLY A 87 1.58 8.58 -16.33
CA GLY A 87 0.28 8.07 -16.74
C GLY A 87 -0.12 6.79 -15.99
N TYR A 88 0.84 5.97 -15.62
CA TYR A 88 0.62 4.62 -15.13
C TYR A 88 0.27 4.58 -13.64
N LEU A 89 -0.56 3.62 -13.26
CA LEU A 89 -0.84 3.30 -11.87
C LEU A 89 0.18 2.28 -11.34
N PRO A 90 0.53 2.35 -10.06
CA PRO A 90 1.31 1.29 -9.43
C PRO A 90 0.48 0.00 -9.36
N ARG A 91 1.15 -1.16 -9.40
CA ARG A 91 0.50 -2.47 -9.31
C ARG A 91 1.05 -3.24 -8.13
N ALA A 92 0.20 -4.02 -7.46
CA ALA A 92 0.63 -4.97 -6.45
C ALA A 92 0.36 -6.42 -6.86
N SER A 93 1.18 -7.33 -6.33
CA SER A 93 0.87 -8.75 -6.26
C SER A 93 0.87 -9.16 -4.80
N THR A 94 -0.32 -9.33 -4.24
CA THR A 94 -0.56 -9.63 -2.82
C THR A 94 0.05 -10.97 -2.42
N CYS A 95 -0.09 -12.00 -3.27
CA CYS A 95 0.50 -13.32 -3.06
C CYS A 95 2.01 -13.29 -2.79
N PHE A 96 2.72 -12.37 -3.44
CA PHE A 96 4.18 -12.23 -3.31
C PHE A 96 4.62 -11.00 -2.51
N LYS A 97 3.66 -10.22 -2.00
CA LYS A 97 3.89 -8.93 -1.32
C LYS A 97 4.80 -8.02 -2.15
N THR A 98 4.57 -7.97 -3.45
CA THR A 98 5.40 -7.20 -4.40
C THR A 98 4.65 -5.97 -4.89
N LEU A 99 5.26 -4.80 -4.77
CA LEU A 99 4.80 -3.54 -5.33
C LEU A 99 5.65 -3.20 -6.56
N TYR A 100 4.99 -2.98 -7.69
CA TYR A 100 5.59 -2.53 -8.94
C TYR A 100 5.35 -1.03 -9.10
N LEU A 101 6.42 -0.25 -9.11
CA LEU A 101 6.38 1.22 -9.20
C LEU A 101 6.86 1.73 -10.56
N PRO A 102 6.03 2.51 -11.27
CA PRO A 102 6.49 3.41 -12.32
C PRO A 102 7.50 4.45 -11.79
N GLU A 103 8.38 4.94 -12.66
CA GLU A 103 9.31 6.03 -12.33
C GLU A 103 8.61 7.38 -12.40
N TYR A 104 7.91 7.76 -11.34
CA TYR A 104 7.27 9.06 -11.26
C TYR A 104 8.29 10.19 -11.13
N ASP A 105 7.94 11.35 -11.68
CA ASP A 105 8.81 12.54 -11.64
C ASP A 105 8.78 13.25 -10.27
N SER A 106 7.77 13.00 -9.43
CA SER A 106 7.60 13.67 -8.14
C SER A 106 6.81 12.84 -7.13
N THR A 107 7.02 13.14 -5.84
CA THR A 107 6.33 12.50 -4.70
C THR A 107 4.83 12.73 -4.77
N GLU A 108 4.39 13.93 -5.17
CA GLU A 108 2.98 14.30 -5.27
C GLU A 108 2.24 13.45 -6.32
N ILE A 109 2.88 13.19 -7.46
CA ILE A 109 2.35 12.28 -8.49
C ILE A 109 2.27 10.87 -7.92
N MET A 110 3.31 10.40 -7.22
CA MET A 110 3.29 9.07 -6.61
C MET A 110 2.14 8.93 -5.60
N ILE A 111 1.90 9.92 -4.74
CA ILE A 111 0.80 9.93 -3.78
C ILE A 111 -0.55 9.85 -4.51
N ASP A 112 -0.79 10.71 -5.51
CA ASP A 112 -2.03 10.70 -6.30
C ASP A 112 -2.27 9.33 -6.95
N LYS A 113 -1.22 8.73 -7.53
CA LYS A 113 -1.30 7.44 -8.20
C LYS A 113 -1.46 6.27 -7.25
N LEU A 114 -0.84 6.32 -6.07
CA LEU A 114 -1.06 5.35 -5.00
C LEU A 114 -2.51 5.43 -4.52
N ARG A 115 -3.04 6.62 -4.24
CA ARG A 115 -4.45 6.81 -3.85
C ARG A 115 -5.40 6.22 -4.89
N LYS A 116 -5.21 6.58 -6.16
CA LYS A 116 -6.00 6.02 -7.26
C LYS A 116 -5.91 4.51 -7.29
N ALA A 117 -4.71 3.93 -7.24
CA ALA A 117 -4.57 2.47 -7.26
C ALA A 117 -5.22 1.78 -6.04
N MET A 118 -5.11 2.35 -4.84
CA MET A 118 -5.70 1.77 -3.63
C MET A 118 -7.24 1.79 -3.66
N TYR A 119 -7.84 2.87 -4.17
CA TYR A 119 -9.29 3.07 -4.11
C TYR A 119 -10.03 2.68 -5.39
N GLU A 120 -9.40 2.81 -6.57
CA GLU A 120 -9.99 2.43 -7.86
C GLU A 120 -9.71 0.95 -8.20
N CYS A 121 -8.64 0.36 -7.66
CA CYS A 121 -8.34 -1.07 -7.85
C CYS A 121 -8.96 -1.97 -6.76
N LEU A 122 -10.11 -1.54 -6.23
CA LEU A 122 -10.99 -2.45 -5.49
C LEU A 122 -11.51 -3.49 -6.48
N ILE A 123 -11.13 -4.74 -6.22
CA ILE A 123 -11.42 -5.98 -6.96
C ILE A 123 -10.35 -6.34 -8.00
N THR A 124 -9.30 -7.03 -7.55
CA THR A 124 -8.94 -8.26 -8.27
C THR A 124 -9.17 -9.54 -7.48
N ASP A 125 -9.26 -9.55 -6.14
CA ASP A 125 -9.39 -10.84 -5.43
C ASP A 125 -10.25 -10.85 -4.13
N ASN A 126 -10.92 -9.77 -3.73
CA ASN A 126 -11.82 -9.83 -2.57
C ASN A 126 -13.02 -8.87 -2.69
N TYR A 127 -14.20 -9.44 -2.95
CA TYR A 127 -15.48 -8.79 -2.72
C TYR A 127 -15.64 -8.49 -1.22
N ARG A 128 -15.59 -7.22 -0.82
CA ARG A 128 -16.40 -6.73 0.29
C ARG A 128 -16.51 -5.20 0.33
N TYR A 129 -17.76 -4.76 0.40
CA TYR A 129 -18.28 -3.40 0.51
C TYR A 129 -18.24 -2.55 -0.76
N PHE A 130 -18.99 -3.01 -1.77
CA PHE A 130 -19.93 -2.08 -2.42
C PHE A 130 -21.09 -1.91 -1.44
N ASP A 131 -21.35 -0.66 -1.05
CA ASP A 131 -22.58 -0.29 -0.37
C ASP A 131 -23.68 -0.23 -1.43
N ASP A 132 -24.55 -1.23 -1.45
CA ASP A 132 -25.67 -1.32 -2.39
C ASP A 132 -26.73 -0.21 -2.14
N SER A 133 -26.56 0.65 -1.13
CA SER A 133 -27.51 1.73 -0.83
C SER A 133 -27.47 2.93 -1.78
N ILE A 134 -26.60 2.94 -2.80
CA ILE A 134 -26.49 4.06 -3.76
C ILE A 134 -27.35 3.84 -5.03
N PHE A 135 -27.97 2.67 -5.22
CA PHE A 135 -28.83 2.39 -6.38
C PHE A 135 -30.24 1.94 -6.00
N GLU A 136 -30.87 2.58 -5.02
CA GLU A 136 -32.32 2.63 -4.93
C GLU A 136 -32.73 4.08 -4.72
N ASN A 137 -32.85 4.82 -5.82
CA ASN A 137 -33.79 5.92 -6.04
C ASN A 137 -33.42 6.57 -7.38
N ASP A 138 -33.93 6.02 -8.46
CA ASP A 138 -34.47 6.82 -9.55
C ASP A 138 -35.58 6.01 -10.22
N GLU A 139 -36.69 6.72 -10.39
CA GLU A 139 -38.07 6.32 -10.68
C GLU A 139 -38.30 5.65 -12.05
#